data_AF-A0A1Q3BTH9-F1
#
_entry.id   AF-A0A1Q3BTH9-F1
#
_cell.length_a   1.000
_cell.length_b   1.000
_cell.length_c   1.000
_cell.angle_alpha   90.00
_cell.angle_beta   90.00
_cell.angle_gamma   90.00
#
_symmetry.space_group_name_H-M   'P 1'
#
loop_
_entity.id
_entity.type
_entity.pdbx_description
1 polymer ?
#
loop_
_entity_poly.entity_id
_entity_poly.type
_entity_poly.pdbx_seq_one_letter_code
_entity_poly.pdbx_strand_id
1 'polypeptide(L)'
;MLLLKKKKYAAAKNQSHVQVALRLKQSGYTTGCSVGDTVPYIICCEQGTNPGSSTGIAQRARHPDELKKDDGKWMIDIDYYFSQQIHPVVSRLCASIQGTSPERLADCLGLDSSKFQSNSVQAANKDTSSPLLFALDDERYRNCEPLILLCPSCYGTFDWPAVFNSICSSINEKATNPQVEESTSNIWSRLRCPKCPGEGDLGRLSPAMIAN
;
A
#
# COMPACT_ATOMS: atom_id res chain seq x y z
N MET A 1 -9.24 -17.58 23.55
CA MET A 1 -10.25 -18.58 23.95
C MET A 1 -10.28 -19.70 22.92
N LEU A 2 -10.04 -20.95 23.33
CA LEU A 2 -10.09 -22.12 22.45
C LEU A 2 -11.56 -22.48 22.11
N LEU A 3 -11.95 -22.32 20.85
CA LEU A 3 -13.28 -22.70 20.33
C LEU A 3 -13.30 -24.08 19.64
N LEU A 4 -12.49 -25.02 20.09
CA LEU A 4 -12.25 -26.29 19.39
C LEU A 4 -13.42 -27.28 19.51
N LYS A 5 -14.44 -27.14 18.64
CA LYS A 5 -15.24 -28.29 18.19
C LYS A 5 -14.43 -29.06 17.14
N LYS A 6 -14.32 -30.39 17.31
CA LYS A 6 -13.55 -31.43 16.57
C LYS A 6 -13.57 -31.42 15.02
N LYS A 7 -14.15 -30.43 14.31
CA LYS A 7 -14.44 -30.49 12.86
C LYS A 7 -13.84 -29.37 11.99
N LYS A 8 -13.04 -28.42 12.50
CA LYS A 8 -12.44 -27.32 11.70
C LYS A 8 -10.91 -27.32 11.67
N TYR A 9 -10.30 -28.49 11.44
CA TYR A 9 -8.83 -28.65 11.43
C TYR A 9 -8.10 -27.94 10.28
N ALA A 10 -8.79 -27.51 9.21
CA ALA A 10 -8.16 -26.82 8.09
C ALA A 10 -7.56 -25.45 8.49
N ALA A 11 -8.23 -24.71 9.39
CA ALA A 11 -7.74 -23.41 9.88
C ALA A 11 -6.74 -23.54 11.04
N ALA A 12 -6.59 -24.73 11.65
CA ALA A 12 -5.77 -24.92 12.83
C ALA A 12 -4.28 -24.58 12.58
N LYS A 13 -3.80 -24.77 11.34
CA LYS A 13 -2.42 -24.46 10.95
C LYS A 13 -2.08 -22.97 10.95
N ASN A 14 -3.09 -22.11 10.80
CA ASN A 14 -2.91 -20.65 10.74
C ASN A 14 -3.27 -19.96 12.06
N GLN A 15 -3.69 -20.71 13.08
CA GLN A 15 -4.12 -20.19 14.38
C GLN A 15 -3.03 -20.42 15.43
N SER A 16 -2.32 -19.36 15.82
CA SER A 16 -1.21 -19.39 16.78
C SER A 16 -1.57 -20.08 18.10
N HIS A 17 -2.72 -19.72 18.69
CA HIS A 17 -3.18 -20.28 19.95
C HIS A 17 -3.54 -21.78 19.85
N VAL A 18 -4.05 -22.24 18.70
CA VAL A 18 -4.34 -23.66 18.45
C VAL A 18 -3.05 -24.45 18.29
N GLN A 19 -2.07 -23.91 17.56
CA GLN A 19 -0.76 -24.55 17.40
C GLN A 19 -0.03 -24.73 18.75
N VAL A 20 -0.05 -23.69 19.60
CA VAL A 20 0.54 -23.78 20.94
C VAL A 20 -0.20 -24.79 21.80
N ALA A 21 -1.54 -24.78 21.82
CA ALA A 21 -2.32 -25.76 22.58
C ALA A 21 -2.06 -27.21 22.13
N LEU A 22 -1.98 -27.45 20.83
CA LEU A 22 -1.68 -28.78 20.27
C LEU A 22 -0.28 -29.24 20.67
N ARG A 23 0.71 -28.34 20.63
CA ARG A 23 2.09 -28.63 21.05
C ARG A 23 2.16 -28.96 22.54
N LEU A 24 1.56 -28.12 23.39
CA LEU A 24 1.51 -28.34 24.84
C LEU A 24 0.87 -29.69 25.18
N LYS A 25 -0.22 -30.05 24.49
CA LYS A 25 -0.86 -31.36 24.65
C LYS A 25 0.05 -32.52 24.24
N GLN A 26 0.84 -32.37 23.18
CA GLN A 26 1.82 -33.37 22.76
C GLN A 26 2.97 -33.50 23.76
N SER A 27 3.37 -32.41 24.40
CA SER A 27 4.38 -32.38 25.46
C SER A 27 3.87 -32.89 26.83
N GLY A 28 2.63 -33.38 26.90
CA GLY A 28 2.02 -33.93 28.12
C GLY A 28 1.40 -32.89 29.05
N TYR A 29 1.30 -31.62 28.62
CA TYR A 29 0.64 -30.58 29.39
C TYR A 29 -0.88 -30.68 29.22
N THR A 30 -1.60 -30.90 30.32
CA THR A 30 -3.06 -31.10 30.31
C THR A 30 -3.84 -29.88 30.81
N THR A 31 -3.21 -29.00 31.57
CA THR A 31 -3.82 -27.80 32.14
C THR A 31 -3.95 -26.69 31.09
N GLY A 32 -5.15 -26.13 30.90
CA GLY A 32 -5.37 -24.96 30.03
C GLY A 32 -5.51 -25.24 28.53
N CYS A 33 -5.65 -26.51 28.13
CA CYS A 33 -5.80 -26.92 26.73
C CYS A 33 -7.21 -27.43 26.39
N SER A 34 -8.21 -27.18 27.25
CA SER A 34 -9.60 -27.58 27.04
C SER A 34 -10.41 -26.52 26.29
N VAL A 35 -11.58 -26.91 25.80
CA VAL A 35 -12.51 -25.98 25.14
C VAL A 35 -12.96 -24.93 26.14
N GLY A 36 -12.84 -23.66 25.77
CA GLY A 36 -13.11 -22.53 26.66
C GLY A 36 -11.87 -21.94 27.35
N ASP A 37 -10.77 -22.68 27.40
CA ASP A 37 -9.54 -22.20 28.04
C ASP A 37 -8.85 -21.11 27.22
N THR A 38 -8.07 -20.28 27.91
CA THR A 38 -7.21 -19.27 27.30
C THR A 38 -5.77 -19.76 27.28
N VAL A 39 -5.21 -19.80 26.07
CA VAL A 39 -3.84 -20.26 25.82
C VAL A 39 -2.97 -19.04 25.57
N PRO A 40 -2.03 -18.70 26.46
CA PRO A 40 -1.10 -17.61 26.21
C PRO A 40 -0.04 -18.05 25.20
N TYR A 41 0.37 -17.13 24.34
CA TYR A 41 1.40 -17.39 23.34
C TYR A 41 2.20 -16.13 23.05
N ILE A 42 3.44 -16.32 22.61
CA ILE A 42 4.37 -15.28 22.16
C ILE A 42 4.88 -15.70 20.78
N ILE A 43 5.06 -14.74 19.88
CA ILE A 43 5.61 -14.98 18.54
C ILE A 43 7.14 -14.85 18.60
N CYS A 44 7.84 -15.88 18.13
CA CYS A 44 9.29 -15.96 18.19
C CYS A 44 9.94 -16.04 16.80
N CYS A 45 11.22 -15.73 16.70
CA CYS A 45 12.10 -16.07 15.59
C CYS A 45 13.18 -17.04 16.05
N GLU A 46 13.73 -17.83 15.11
CA GLU A 46 14.84 -18.74 15.41
C GLU A 46 16.16 -17.97 15.33
N GLN A 47 17.04 -18.19 16.31
CA GLN A 47 18.34 -17.52 16.36
C GLN A 47 19.19 -17.95 15.15
N GLY A 48 19.74 -16.97 14.43
CA GLY A 48 20.59 -17.20 13.26
C GLY A 48 19.82 -17.32 11.93
N THR A 49 18.49 -17.26 11.95
CA THR A 49 17.69 -17.21 10.72
C THR A 49 17.27 -15.78 10.42
N ASN A 50 17.45 -15.33 9.18
CA ASN A 50 17.05 -13.98 8.74
C ASN A 50 15.56 -13.72 9.08
N PRO A 51 15.19 -12.48 9.47
CA PRO A 51 13.81 -12.07 9.69
C PRO A 51 13.06 -12.17 8.36
N GLY A 52 12.44 -13.32 8.12
CA GLY A 52 11.97 -13.71 6.79
C GLY A 52 11.96 -15.21 6.53
N SER A 53 12.47 -16.04 7.45
CA SER A 53 12.25 -17.49 7.40
C SER A 53 10.77 -17.77 7.16
N SER A 54 10.47 -18.45 6.06
CA SER A 54 9.14 -18.69 5.49
C SER A 54 8.24 -19.61 6.33
N THR A 55 8.51 -19.74 7.63
CA THR A 55 7.64 -20.45 8.57
C THR A 55 6.49 -19.54 8.98
N GLY A 56 5.27 -20.07 8.86
CA GLY A 56 4.06 -19.29 9.15
C GLY A 56 4.05 -18.78 10.61
N ILE A 57 3.47 -17.60 10.84
CA ILE A 57 3.37 -16.95 12.17
C ILE A 57 2.86 -17.92 13.26
N ALA A 58 1.87 -18.74 12.91
CA ALA A 58 1.31 -19.73 13.83
C ALA A 58 2.31 -20.84 14.21
N GLN A 59 3.22 -21.23 13.31
CA GLN A 59 4.29 -22.19 13.61
C GLN A 59 5.37 -21.58 14.50
N ARG A 60 5.54 -20.26 14.44
CA ARG A 60 6.49 -19.48 15.25
C ARG A 60 5.97 -19.14 16.64
N ALA A 61 4.68 -19.31 16.89
CA ALA A 61 4.07 -19.12 18.20
C ALA A 61 4.55 -20.16 19.23
N ARG A 62 4.92 -19.72 20.42
CA ARG A 62 5.39 -20.54 21.55
C ARG A 62 4.65 -20.16 22.83
N HIS A 63 4.59 -21.08 23.79
CA HIS A 63 4.13 -20.73 25.14
C HIS A 63 5.24 -19.98 25.89
N PRO A 64 4.93 -18.98 26.74
CA PRO A 64 5.96 -18.26 27.52
C PRO A 64 6.85 -19.18 28.36
N ASP A 65 6.28 -20.27 28.89
CA ASP A 65 7.05 -21.24 29.70
C ASP A 65 7.95 -22.15 28.86
N GLU A 66 7.65 -22.35 27.57
CA GLU A 66 8.56 -23.02 26.64
C GLU A 66 9.79 -22.14 26.40
N LEU A 67 9.58 -20.83 26.24
CA LEU A 67 10.65 -19.86 25.98
C LEU A 67 11.60 -19.70 27.17
N LYS A 68 11.11 -19.81 28.40
CA LYS A 68 11.93 -19.76 29.63
C LYS A 68 12.80 -20.99 29.82
N LYS A 69 12.40 -22.13 29.26
CA LYS A 69 13.11 -23.42 29.39
C LYS A 69 14.08 -23.68 28.24
N ASP A 70 13.91 -22.96 27.13
CA ASP A 70 14.72 -23.11 25.92
C ASP A 70 16.06 -22.39 26.10
N ASP A 71 17.15 -23.01 25.66
CA ASP A 71 18.53 -22.51 25.80
C ASP A 71 18.88 -21.37 24.81
N GLY A 72 17.90 -20.48 24.54
CA GLY A 72 18.09 -19.33 23.64
C GLY A 72 17.97 -19.65 22.14
N LYS A 73 17.44 -20.81 21.76
CA LYS A 73 17.18 -21.14 20.36
C LYS A 73 16.09 -20.25 19.76
N TRP A 74 15.05 -19.96 20.53
CA TRP A 74 13.97 -19.05 20.14
C TRP A 74 14.12 -17.69 20.81
N MET A 75 14.00 -16.64 20.01
CA MET A 75 14.05 -15.24 20.43
C MET A 75 12.69 -14.59 20.17
N ILE A 76 12.32 -13.55 20.92
CA ILE A 76 11.07 -12.81 20.66
C ILE A 76 11.21 -12.05 19.34
N ASP A 77 10.22 -12.18 18.45
CA ASP A 77 10.18 -11.45 17.19
C ASP A 77 9.67 -10.02 17.41
N ILE A 78 10.58 -9.12 17.75
CA ILE A 78 10.27 -7.71 18.08
C ILE A 78 9.63 -6.99 16.87
N ASP A 79 10.15 -7.24 15.66
CA ASP A 79 9.67 -6.62 14.43
C ASP A 79 8.22 -6.99 14.14
N TYR A 80 7.82 -8.23 14.43
CA TYR A 80 6.42 -8.65 14.35
C TYR A 80 5.52 -7.82 15.28
N TYR A 81 5.93 -7.58 16.53
CA TYR A 81 5.11 -6.81 17.47
C TYR A 81 4.98 -5.35 17.06
N PHE A 82 6.08 -4.73 16.60
CA PHE A 82 6.00 -3.37 16.07
C PHE A 82 5.12 -3.27 14.83
N SER A 83 5.31 -4.15 13.85
CA SER A 83 4.61 -4.07 12.56
C SER A 83 3.16 -4.56 12.61
N GLN A 84 2.85 -5.62 13.35
CA GLN A 84 1.54 -6.29 13.31
C GLN A 84 0.65 -5.98 14.52
N GLN A 85 1.21 -5.50 15.64
CA GLN A 85 0.41 -5.19 16.84
C GLN A 85 0.42 -3.70 17.18
N ILE A 86 1.58 -3.08 17.31
CA ILE A 86 1.69 -1.69 17.77
C ILE A 86 1.32 -0.73 16.64
N HIS A 87 1.96 -0.84 15.48
CA HIS A 87 1.75 0.08 14.36
C HIS A 87 0.27 0.17 13.91
N PRO A 88 -0.47 -0.95 13.70
CA PRO A 88 -1.86 -0.86 13.25
C PRO A 88 -2.79 -0.19 14.27
N VAL A 89 -2.50 -0.35 15.57
CA VAL A 89 -3.28 0.29 16.64
C VAL A 89 -2.98 1.78 16.70
N VAL A 90 -1.71 2.17 16.70
CA VAL A 90 -1.28 3.58 16.74
C VAL A 90 -1.75 4.31 15.49
N SER A 91 -1.59 3.70 14.31
CA SER A 91 -2.05 4.26 13.03
C SER A 91 -3.55 4.54 13.05
N ARG A 92 -4.37 3.63 13.59
CA ARG A 92 -5.82 3.85 13.70
C ARG A 92 -6.18 5.00 14.66
N LEU A 93 -5.48 5.11 15.79
CA LEU A 93 -5.72 6.18 16.77
C LEU A 93 -5.32 7.56 16.22
N CYS A 94 -4.25 7.62 15.43
CA CYS A 94 -3.73 8.85 14.86
C CYS A 94 -4.38 9.22 13.53
N ALA A 95 -5.24 8.37 12.94
CA ALA A 95 -5.78 8.57 11.59
C ALA A 95 -6.49 9.93 11.36
N SER A 96 -7.09 10.52 12.40
CA SER A 96 -7.75 11.82 12.33
C SER A 96 -6.85 13.01 12.71
N ILE A 97 -5.61 12.76 13.12
CA ILE A 97 -4.68 13.80 13.55
C ILE A 97 -3.90 14.31 12.34
N GLN A 98 -4.13 15.57 11.97
CA GLN A 98 -3.44 16.22 10.87
C GLN A 98 -1.92 16.23 11.08
N GLY A 99 -1.16 15.94 10.02
CA GLY A 99 0.31 15.90 10.07
C GLY A 99 0.88 14.56 10.55
N THR A 100 0.03 13.58 10.87
CA THR A 100 0.44 12.18 11.04
C THR A 100 0.15 11.38 9.78
N SER A 101 1.02 10.43 9.47
CA SER A 101 0.84 9.49 8.37
C SER A 101 1.32 8.10 8.81
N PRO A 102 0.72 7.01 8.28
CA PRO A 102 1.15 5.64 8.64
C PRO A 102 2.64 5.38 8.38
N GLU A 103 3.20 6.02 7.34
CA GLU A 103 4.61 5.94 6.97
C GLU A 103 5.48 6.61 8.03
N ARG A 104 5.13 7.84 8.42
CA ARG A 104 5.85 8.59 9.46
C ARG A 104 5.78 7.91 10.82
N LEU A 105 4.65 7.26 11.12
CA LEU A 105 4.49 6.45 12.34
C LEU A 105 5.33 5.17 12.29
N ALA A 106 5.51 4.56 11.12
CA ALA A 106 6.41 3.42 10.93
C ALA A 106 7.87 3.84 11.16
N ASP A 107 8.29 4.98 10.59
CA ASP A 107 9.64 5.53 10.81
C ASP A 107 9.92 5.78 12.29
N CYS A 108 8.95 6.34 13.04
CA CYS A 108 9.07 6.56 14.48
C CYS A 108 9.24 5.25 15.28
N LEU A 109 8.73 4.12 14.77
CA LEU A 109 8.88 2.80 15.39
C LEU A 109 10.15 2.07 14.93
N GLY A 110 10.97 2.67 14.05
CA GLY A 110 12.14 2.03 13.46
C GLY A 110 11.78 0.96 12.42
N LEU A 111 10.56 1.00 11.89
CA LEU A 111 10.12 0.13 10.80
C LEU A 111 10.41 0.78 9.45
N ASP A 112 10.49 -0.05 8.41
CA ASP A 112 10.67 0.39 7.03
C ASP A 112 9.38 1.04 6.50
N SER A 113 9.37 2.38 6.41
CA SER A 113 8.21 3.18 5.99
C SER A 113 7.69 2.84 4.60
N SER A 114 8.53 2.32 3.70
CA SER A 114 8.10 1.90 2.36
C SER A 114 7.01 0.82 2.40
N LYS A 115 7.00 -0.03 3.44
CA LYS A 115 6.04 -1.13 3.60
C LYS A 115 4.69 -0.69 4.15
N PHE A 116 4.60 0.54 4.67
CA PHE A 116 3.42 1.08 5.33
C PHE A 116 2.79 2.24 4.56
N GLN A 117 3.18 2.40 3.30
CA GLN A 117 2.53 3.35 2.39
C GLN A 117 1.04 3.04 2.34
N SER A 118 0.27 4.00 2.82
CA SER A 118 -1.17 3.94 2.77
C SER A 118 -1.61 3.94 1.32
N ASN A 119 -2.12 2.80 0.83
CA ASN A 119 -2.99 2.77 -0.35
C ASN A 119 -4.33 3.47 0.01
N SER A 120 -4.25 4.75 0.36
CA SER A 120 -5.35 5.64 0.71
C SER A 120 -6.12 6.03 -0.56
N VAL A 121 -6.62 5.02 -1.29
CA VAL A 121 -7.42 5.24 -2.50
C VAL A 121 -8.92 5.02 -2.24
N GLN A 122 -9.35 4.59 -1.05
CA GLN A 122 -10.76 4.22 -0.82
C GLN A 122 -11.34 4.56 0.57
N ALA A 123 -11.10 5.75 1.13
CA ALA A 123 -11.88 6.17 2.31
C ALA A 123 -12.08 7.68 2.53
N ALA A 124 -11.60 8.55 1.63
CA ALA A 124 -11.80 10.00 1.74
C ALA A 124 -12.66 10.51 0.56
N ASN A 125 -13.87 9.98 0.42
CA ASN A 125 -14.85 10.49 -0.52
C ASN A 125 -16.06 11.02 0.25
N LYS A 126 -15.82 12.06 1.05
CA LYS A 126 -16.85 12.95 1.57
C LYS A 126 -16.20 14.26 1.94
N ASP A 127 -16.08 15.13 0.93
CA ASP A 127 -16.28 16.58 1.00
C ASP A 127 -15.75 17.22 -0.29
N THR A 128 -16.49 16.96 -1.36
CA THR A 128 -16.25 17.54 -2.69
C THR A 128 -16.83 18.95 -2.74
N SER A 129 -16.11 19.92 -2.17
CA SER A 129 -16.43 21.35 -2.35
C SER A 129 -15.22 22.26 -2.07
N SER A 130 -14.11 22.04 -2.78
CA SER A 130 -13.08 23.08 -2.95
C SER A 130 -12.62 23.13 -4.41
N PRO A 131 -12.85 24.25 -5.14
CA PRO A 131 -12.43 24.39 -6.54
C PRO A 131 -10.90 24.43 -6.75
N LEU A 132 -10.10 24.41 -5.67
CA LEU A 132 -8.65 24.57 -5.73
C LEU A 132 -7.86 23.25 -5.64
N LEU A 133 -8.53 22.10 -5.56
CA LEU A 133 -7.89 20.79 -5.40
C LEU A 133 -7.30 20.20 -6.71
N PHE A 134 -7.34 20.94 -7.81
CA PHE A 134 -6.74 20.51 -9.09
C PHE A 134 -5.23 20.76 -9.17
N ALA A 135 -4.64 21.50 -8.22
CA ALA A 135 -3.24 21.95 -8.32
C ALA A 135 -2.18 20.94 -7.82
N LEU A 136 -2.57 19.77 -7.30
CA LEU A 136 -1.63 18.77 -6.76
C LEU A 136 -2.05 17.35 -7.16
N ASP A 137 -2.29 17.16 -8.45
CA ASP A 137 -2.66 15.85 -9.00
C ASP A 137 -1.48 14.88 -9.11
N ASP A 138 -0.26 15.40 -9.07
CA ASP A 138 0.98 14.64 -9.28
C ASP A 138 1.21 13.59 -8.18
N GLU A 139 0.92 13.92 -6.92
CA GLU A 139 1.04 12.95 -5.82
C GLU A 139 -0.09 11.92 -5.80
N ARG A 140 -1.26 12.22 -6.40
CA ARG A 140 -2.39 11.28 -6.45
C ARG A 140 -2.19 10.18 -7.49
N TYR A 141 -1.50 10.50 -8.59
CA TYR A 141 -1.27 9.58 -9.70
C TYR A 141 0.18 9.09 -9.81
N ARG A 142 1.03 9.41 -8.83
CA ARG A 142 2.45 9.02 -8.80
C ARG A 142 2.69 7.51 -8.94
N ASN A 143 1.75 6.70 -8.47
CA ASN A 143 1.82 5.24 -8.52
C ASN A 143 1.02 4.63 -9.68
N CYS A 144 0.44 5.45 -10.56
CA CYS A 144 -0.25 4.98 -11.75
C CYS A 144 0.74 4.77 -12.90
N GLU A 145 0.52 3.74 -13.71
CA GLU A 145 1.29 3.53 -14.93
C GLU A 145 0.94 4.66 -15.93
N PRO A 146 1.94 5.29 -16.57
CA PRO A 146 1.69 6.35 -17.54
C PRO A 146 0.95 5.80 -18.77
N LEU A 147 0.05 6.60 -19.33
CA LEU A 147 -0.65 6.23 -20.56
C LEU A 147 0.32 6.29 -21.75
N ILE A 148 0.56 5.15 -22.39
CA ILE A 148 1.40 5.04 -23.59
C ILE A 148 0.50 5.04 -24.82
N LEU A 149 0.78 5.92 -25.78
CA LEU A 149 0.06 5.97 -27.05
C LEU A 149 0.93 5.53 -28.22
N LEU A 150 0.27 4.95 -29.23
CA LEU A 150 0.85 4.63 -30.52
C LEU A 150 0.57 5.76 -31.51
N CYS A 151 1.60 6.29 -32.15
CA CYS A 151 1.40 7.26 -33.22
C CYS A 151 0.84 6.57 -34.48
N PRO A 152 -0.25 7.08 -35.07
CA PRO A 152 -0.81 6.54 -36.32
C PRO A 152 0.09 6.78 -37.54
N SER A 153 0.96 7.78 -37.50
CA SER A 153 1.77 8.22 -38.65
C SER A 153 3.13 7.53 -38.70
N CYS A 154 3.79 7.36 -37.56
CA CYS A 154 5.13 6.77 -37.49
C CYS A 154 5.18 5.44 -36.73
N TYR A 155 4.04 4.96 -36.20
CA TYR A 155 3.93 3.74 -35.38
C TYR A 155 4.83 3.72 -34.15
N GLY A 156 5.44 4.85 -33.77
CA GLY A 156 6.22 4.98 -32.57
C GLY A 156 5.34 5.06 -31.33
N THR A 157 5.73 4.37 -30.25
CA THR A 157 5.16 4.56 -28.92
C THR A 157 5.77 5.77 -28.24
N PHE A 158 4.95 6.49 -27.46
CA PHE A 158 5.38 7.59 -26.61
C PHE A 158 4.42 7.80 -25.44
N ASP A 159 4.94 8.40 -24.37
CA ASP A 159 4.20 8.65 -23.15
C ASP A 159 3.32 9.88 -23.31
N TRP A 160 2.07 9.78 -22.88
CA TRP A 160 1.16 10.91 -22.87
C TRP A 160 1.55 11.90 -21.76
N PRO A 161 1.90 13.16 -22.10
CA PRO A 161 2.17 14.14 -21.07
C PRO A 161 0.91 14.42 -20.28
N ALA A 162 1.04 14.55 -18.95
CA ALA A 162 -0.09 14.89 -18.09
C ALA A 162 -0.85 16.09 -18.68
N VAL A 163 -2.14 15.90 -18.92
CA VAL A 163 -3.08 16.89 -19.52
C VAL A 163 -2.91 18.26 -18.85
N PHE A 164 -2.67 18.24 -17.53
CA PHE A 164 -2.46 19.40 -16.70
C PHE A 164 -1.25 20.26 -17.10
N ASN A 165 -0.09 19.67 -17.42
CA ASN A 165 1.11 20.42 -17.83
C ASN A 165 0.87 21.20 -19.14
N SER A 166 0.07 20.63 -20.04
CA SER A 166 -0.34 21.26 -21.29
C SER A 166 -1.33 22.42 -21.07
N ILE A 167 -2.24 22.28 -20.09
CA ILE A 167 -3.21 23.33 -19.72
C ILE A 167 -2.52 24.47 -18.97
N CYS A 168 -1.70 24.18 -17.96
CA CYS A 168 -0.98 25.19 -17.18
C CYS A 168 -0.05 26.06 -18.04
N SER A 169 0.66 25.45 -18.99
CA SER A 169 1.49 26.21 -19.94
C SER A 169 0.65 27.19 -20.77
N SER A 170 -0.58 26.80 -21.15
CA SER A 170 -1.51 27.65 -21.91
C SER A 170 -2.10 28.79 -21.07
N ILE A 171 -2.32 28.57 -19.78
CA ILE A 171 -2.81 29.60 -18.85
C ILE A 171 -1.72 30.63 -18.55
N ASN A 172 -0.46 30.19 -18.39
CA ASN A 172 0.67 31.07 -18.09
C ASN A 172 1.03 31.99 -19.27
N GLU A 173 0.90 31.50 -20.51
CA GLU A 173 1.06 32.33 -21.73
C GLU A 173 0.01 33.45 -21.82
N LYS A 174 -1.23 33.19 -21.38
CA LYS A 174 -2.34 34.17 -21.45
C LYS A 174 -2.20 35.31 -20.44
N ALA A 175 -1.36 35.17 -19.41
CA ALA A 175 -1.14 36.19 -18.38
C ALA A 175 -0.24 37.36 -18.84
N THR A 176 0.46 37.25 -19.98
CA THR A 176 1.42 38.28 -20.43
C THR A 176 0.85 39.24 -21.49
N ASN A 177 -0.39 39.05 -21.98
CA ASN A 177 -0.94 39.92 -23.02
C ASN A 177 -2.47 40.09 -22.91
N PRO A 178 -3.00 41.25 -22.45
CA PRO A 178 -4.42 41.47 -22.28
C PRO A 178 -5.04 42.14 -23.51
N GLN A 179 -5.24 41.39 -24.59
CA GLN A 179 -6.22 41.74 -25.63
C GLN A 179 -6.91 40.48 -26.17
N VAL A 180 -8.22 40.45 -25.95
CA VAL A 180 -9.34 39.74 -26.62
C VAL A 180 -8.98 38.53 -27.51
N GLU A 181 -9.45 37.35 -27.13
CA GLU A 181 -10.42 36.53 -27.89
C GLU A 181 -10.57 35.16 -27.21
N GLU A 182 -11.82 34.73 -27.10
CA GLU A 182 -12.28 33.49 -26.48
C GLU A 182 -11.99 32.31 -27.43
N SER A 183 -10.71 32.05 -27.71
CA SER A 183 -10.30 30.84 -28.40
C SER A 183 -10.25 29.71 -27.38
N THR A 184 -11.18 28.77 -27.51
CA THR A 184 -11.13 27.49 -26.81
C THR A 184 -9.82 26.80 -27.20
N SER A 185 -8.82 26.88 -26.32
CA SER A 185 -7.54 26.21 -26.49
C SER A 185 -7.77 24.71 -26.43
N ASN A 186 -8.19 24.13 -27.56
CA ASN A 186 -8.45 22.72 -27.69
C ASN A 186 -7.13 22.01 -27.47
N ILE A 187 -6.99 21.29 -26.36
CA ILE A 187 -5.77 20.55 -25.99
C ILE A 187 -5.28 19.65 -27.15
N TRP A 188 -6.21 19.16 -27.95
CA TRP A 188 -6.04 18.41 -29.21
C TRP A 188 -5.25 19.13 -30.32
N SER A 189 -5.08 20.45 -30.22
CA SER A 189 -4.21 21.21 -31.13
C SER A 189 -2.73 21.09 -30.76
N ARG A 190 -2.41 20.83 -29.49
CA ARG A 190 -1.05 20.71 -28.96
C ARG A 190 -0.59 19.25 -28.78
N LEU A 191 -1.51 18.29 -28.85
CA LEU A 191 -1.21 16.86 -28.73
C LEU A 191 -0.62 16.31 -30.02
N ARG A 192 0.71 16.26 -30.07
CA ARG A 192 1.50 15.74 -31.20
C ARG A 192 2.50 14.69 -30.74
N CYS A 193 2.78 13.73 -31.62
CA CYS A 193 3.85 12.77 -31.43
C CYS A 193 5.21 13.50 -31.46
N PRO A 194 6.07 13.34 -30.45
CA PRO A 194 7.38 13.99 -30.40
C PRO A 194 8.37 13.45 -31.45
N LYS A 195 8.06 12.32 -32.09
CA LYS A 195 8.91 11.64 -33.09
C LYS A 195 8.55 12.02 -34.54
N CYS A 196 7.49 12.79 -34.77
CA CYS A 196 7.08 13.21 -36.11
C CYS A 196 7.56 14.65 -36.41
N PRO A 197 7.97 14.95 -37.66
CA PRO A 197 8.29 16.31 -38.07
C PRO A 197 7.03 17.19 -37.98
N GLY A 198 7.17 18.40 -37.44
CA GLY A 198 6.06 19.32 -37.14
C GLY A 198 5.38 19.98 -38.35
N GLU A 199 5.61 19.47 -39.57
CA GLU A 199 5.01 19.99 -40.80
C GLU A 199 3.64 19.32 -41.05
N GLY A 200 2.57 20.10 -40.94
CA GLY A 200 1.20 19.69 -41.26
C GLY A 200 0.46 18.92 -40.15
N ASP A 201 -0.53 18.10 -40.52
CA ASP A 201 -1.33 17.26 -39.61
C ASP A 201 -0.63 15.93 -39.22
N LEU A 202 0.59 15.72 -39.70
CA LEU A 202 1.41 14.55 -39.38
C LEU A 202 1.70 14.49 -37.87
N GLY A 203 1.43 13.33 -37.26
CA GLY A 203 1.67 13.09 -35.84
C GLY A 203 0.66 13.74 -34.87
N ARG A 204 -0.40 14.40 -35.36
CA ARG A 204 -1.45 14.97 -34.50
C ARG A 204 -2.43 13.88 -34.05
N LEU A 205 -2.76 13.89 -32.75
CA LEU A 205 -3.74 12.97 -32.19
C LEU A 205 -5.10 13.66 -32.03
N SER A 206 -6.15 13.03 -32.53
CA SER A 206 -7.52 13.55 -32.45
C SER A 206 -8.35 12.80 -31.39
N PRO A 207 -9.42 13.39 -30.85
CA PRO A 207 -10.28 12.74 -29.85
C PRO A 207 -10.80 11.37 -30.30
N ALA A 208 -11.17 11.26 -31.58
CA ALA A 208 -11.68 10.03 -32.17
C ALA A 208 -10.67 8.88 -32.15
N MET A 209 -9.38 9.18 -32.06
CA MET A 209 -8.30 8.19 -32.04
C MET A 209 -8.02 7.62 -30.66
N ILE A 210 -8.51 8.28 -29.61
CA ILE A 210 -8.36 7.85 -28.21
C ILE A 210 -9.66 7.22 -27.69
N ALA A 211 -10.80 7.51 -28.31
CA ALA A 211 -12.15 7.10 -27.87
C ALA A 211 -12.52 5.63 -28.13
N ASN A 212 -11.56 4.69 -28.11
CA ASN A 212 -11.82 3.26 -28.32
C ASN A 212 -11.68 2.46 -27.02
#